data_AF-A0A529Y461-F1
#
_entry.id   AF-A0A529Y461-F1
#
_cell.length_a   1.000
_cell.length_b   1.000
_cell.length_c   1.000
_cell.angle_alpha   90.00
_cell.angle_beta   90.00
_cell.angle_gamma   90.00
#
_symmetry.space_group_name_H-M   'P 1'
#
loop_
_entity.id
_entity.type
_entity.pdbx_description
1 polymer ?
#
loop_
_entity_poly.entity_id
_entity_poly.type
_entity_poly.pdbx_seq_one_letter_code
_entity_poly.pdbx_strand_id
1 'polypeptide(L)'
;MTRHYSALSLFKEGLAGQTGWEKAWRSPDPKPRYDAIIIGGGGHGLATAYYLAKNHGVTNVALLEKGWIGGGNTGRNTTVVRSNYFYPESAAIYGLAHSLYKTLSTDLNYNVMFSARGILTLAHSEAAMETAARSVNAIQVNGIDCELFSVEDVRRVVPIYNFGPDARFPVYGGTWQPSGGTARHDAVAWGYARAASRLGVDIIQNCEITDFIIENGRCRG
;
A
#
# COMPACT_ATOMS: atom_id res chain seq x y z
N MET A 1 13.99 -10.47 19.09
CA MET A 1 13.64 -10.36 17.66
C MET A 1 12.24 -10.93 17.51
N THR A 2 11.31 -10.23 16.85
CA THR A 2 9.93 -10.70 16.75
C THR A 2 9.85 -12.04 16.02
N ARG A 3 9.16 -13.02 16.60
CA ARG A 3 8.98 -14.38 16.05
C ARG A 3 8.48 -14.36 14.60
N HIS A 4 9.10 -15.18 13.73
CA HIS A 4 8.66 -15.37 12.35
C HIS A 4 7.36 -16.18 12.30
N TYR A 5 6.38 -15.72 11.52
CA TYR A 5 5.11 -16.42 11.35
C TYR A 5 5.29 -17.55 10.34
N SER A 6 5.04 -18.77 10.78
CA SER A 6 5.06 -20.00 10.00
C SER A 6 3.86 -20.88 10.35
N ALA A 7 3.54 -21.85 9.47
CA ALA A 7 2.48 -22.83 9.74
C ALA A 7 2.66 -23.54 11.10
N LEU A 8 3.90 -23.93 11.43
CA LEU A 8 4.21 -24.53 12.72
C LEU A 8 3.96 -23.57 13.90
N SER A 9 4.36 -22.30 13.78
CA SER A 9 4.09 -21.32 14.84
C SER A 9 2.59 -21.08 15.02
N LEU A 10 1.83 -20.96 13.93
CA LEU A 10 0.40 -20.73 13.98
C LEU A 10 -0.34 -21.93 14.56
N PHE A 11 0.06 -23.15 14.19
CA PHE A 11 -0.50 -24.38 14.75
C PHE A 11 -0.20 -24.50 16.25
N LYS A 12 1.06 -24.32 16.64
CA LYS A 12 1.48 -24.37 18.05
C LYS A 12 0.75 -23.33 18.89
N GLU A 13 0.71 -22.08 18.45
CA GLU A 13 0.01 -21.01 19.19
C GLU A 13 -1.51 -21.20 19.15
N GLY A 14 -2.06 -21.78 18.09
CA GLY A 14 -3.45 -22.21 18.04
C GLY A 14 -3.81 -23.20 19.15
N LEU A 15 -2.96 -24.21 19.37
CA LEU A 15 -3.12 -25.17 20.47
C LEU A 15 -2.86 -24.54 21.85
N ALA A 16 -1.96 -23.56 21.93
CA ALA A 16 -1.61 -22.87 23.17
C ALA A 16 -2.54 -21.69 23.52
N GLY A 17 -3.64 -21.48 22.80
CA GLY A 17 -4.59 -20.41 23.10
C GLY A 17 -4.09 -19.00 22.76
N GLN A 18 -3.18 -18.86 21.79
CA GLN A 18 -2.65 -17.58 21.28
C GLN A 18 -1.85 -16.75 22.30
N THR A 19 -1.30 -17.35 23.35
CA THR A 19 -0.60 -16.61 24.41
C THR A 19 0.90 -16.39 24.16
N GLY A 20 1.52 -17.11 23.21
CA GLY A 20 2.97 -17.05 22.96
C GLY A 20 3.38 -16.05 21.86
N TRP A 21 2.53 -15.08 21.53
CA TRP A 21 2.86 -14.01 20.57
C TRP A 21 3.60 -12.87 21.25
N GLU A 22 4.65 -12.38 20.59
CA GLU A 22 5.38 -11.18 21.00
C GLU A 22 4.77 -9.93 20.37
N LYS A 23 5.14 -8.74 20.90
CA LYS A 23 4.81 -7.47 20.25
C LYS A 23 5.30 -7.46 18.79
N ALA A 24 4.49 -6.91 17.90
CA ALA A 24 4.79 -6.92 16.47
C ALA A 24 5.99 -6.05 16.07
N TRP A 25 6.39 -5.09 16.90
CA TRP A 25 7.61 -4.29 16.73
C TRP A 25 8.15 -3.84 18.09
N ARG A 26 9.40 -3.37 18.10
CA ARG A 26 10.03 -2.77 19.28
C ARG A 26 9.59 -1.30 19.42
N SER A 27 9.52 -0.81 20.66
CA SER A 27 9.29 0.61 20.97
C SER A 27 10.43 1.10 21.88
N PRO A 28 11.64 1.29 21.33
CA PRO A 28 12.79 1.74 22.10
C PRO A 28 12.75 3.27 22.32
N ASP A 29 13.52 3.74 23.29
CA ASP A 29 13.88 5.16 23.37
C ASP A 29 14.79 5.55 22.19
N PRO A 30 14.73 6.80 21.70
CA PRO A 30 15.60 7.28 20.64
C PRO A 30 17.07 7.19 21.04
N LYS A 31 17.90 6.67 20.14
CA LYS A 31 19.36 6.73 20.26
C LYS A 31 19.86 8.17 19.99
N PRO A 32 21.08 8.51 20.46
CA PRO A 32 21.67 9.82 20.18
C PRO A 32 21.96 10.08 18.69
N ARG A 33 22.11 9.03 17.87
CA ARG A 33 22.48 9.13 16.45
C ARG A 33 21.90 7.98 15.63
N TYR A 34 21.53 8.31 14.40
CA TYR A 34 21.05 7.39 13.36
C TYR A 34 21.71 7.75 12.04
N ASP A 35 21.80 6.78 11.11
CA ASP A 35 22.31 7.03 9.76
C ASP A 35 21.26 7.75 8.90
N ALA A 36 19.98 7.49 9.18
CA ALA A 36 18.84 8.20 8.59
C ALA A 36 17.70 8.36 9.61
N ILE A 37 17.01 9.49 9.52
CA ILE A 37 15.79 9.79 10.28
C ILE A 37 14.65 9.99 9.28
N ILE A 38 13.54 9.27 9.50
CA ILE A 38 12.32 9.37 8.71
C ILE A 38 11.25 10.02 9.59
N ILE A 39 10.72 11.15 9.14
CA ILE A 39 9.70 11.91 9.85
C ILE A 39 8.33 11.54 9.28
N GLY A 40 7.50 10.88 10.09
CA GLY A 40 6.14 10.45 9.76
C GLY A 40 5.99 8.93 9.68
N GLY A 41 5.18 8.38 10.58
CA GLY A 41 4.83 6.95 10.66
C GLY A 41 3.66 6.54 9.79
N GLY A 42 3.45 7.21 8.66
CA GLY A 42 2.50 6.80 7.62
C GLY A 42 3.06 5.66 6.76
N GLY A 43 2.23 5.15 5.86
CA GLY A 43 2.57 4.06 4.95
C GLY A 43 3.82 4.33 4.09
N HIS A 44 3.99 5.57 3.62
CA HIS A 44 5.20 5.94 2.88
C HIS A 44 6.45 5.89 3.77
N GLY A 45 6.44 6.50 4.95
CA GLY A 45 7.58 6.48 5.87
C GLY A 45 7.96 5.05 6.29
N LEU A 46 6.96 4.22 6.62
CA LEU A 46 7.16 2.82 6.99
C LEU A 46 7.72 1.99 5.83
N ALA A 47 7.22 2.18 4.60
CA ALA A 47 7.74 1.52 3.41
C ALA A 47 9.18 1.98 3.11
N THR A 48 9.48 3.27 3.22
CA THR A 48 10.83 3.82 3.06
C THR A 48 11.78 3.20 4.07
N ALA A 49 11.41 3.12 5.35
CA ALA A 49 12.23 2.49 6.38
C ALA A 49 12.51 1.02 6.08
N TYR A 50 11.49 0.28 5.65
CA TYR A 50 11.62 -1.12 5.25
C TYR A 50 12.56 -1.31 4.06
N TYR A 51 12.38 -0.55 2.97
CA TYR A 51 13.19 -0.71 1.77
C TYR A 51 14.61 -0.15 1.92
N LEU A 52 14.85 0.87 2.74
CA LEU A 52 16.21 1.30 3.13
C LEU A 52 16.97 0.14 3.78
N ALA A 53 16.33 -0.54 4.73
CA ALA A 53 16.95 -1.67 5.41
C ALA A 53 17.08 -2.90 4.49
N LYS A 54 16.01 -3.28 3.78
CA LYS A 54 15.96 -4.49 2.94
C LYS A 54 16.85 -4.41 1.70
N ASN A 55 16.78 -3.31 0.96
CA ASN A 55 17.42 -3.21 -0.35
C ASN A 55 18.81 -2.56 -0.28
N HIS A 56 19.06 -1.74 0.74
CA HIS A 56 20.30 -0.97 0.85
C HIS A 56 21.14 -1.31 2.09
N GLY A 57 20.66 -2.20 2.97
CA GLY A 57 21.38 -2.58 4.20
C GLY A 57 21.49 -1.46 5.25
N VAL A 58 20.80 -0.34 5.05
CA VAL A 58 20.81 0.80 5.98
C VAL A 58 19.81 0.49 7.10
N THR A 59 20.31 -0.07 8.20
CA THR A 59 19.49 -0.58 9.31
C THR A 59 19.47 0.32 10.54
N ASN A 60 20.47 1.20 10.70
CA ASN A 60 20.51 2.21 11.76
C ASN A 60 19.62 3.41 11.42
N VAL A 61 18.31 3.16 11.37
CA VAL A 61 17.28 4.12 10.98
C VAL A 61 16.29 4.35 12.11
N ALA A 62 15.92 5.61 12.33
CA ALA A 62 14.78 5.97 13.18
C ALA A 62 13.60 6.41 12.32
N LEU A 63 12.41 5.89 12.63
CA LEU A 63 11.15 6.46 12.18
C LEU A 63 10.45 7.14 13.35
N LEU A 64 10.18 8.43 13.19
CA LEU A 64 9.61 9.30 14.24
C LEU A 64 8.18 9.66 13.86
N GLU A 65 7.23 9.36 14.75
CA GLU A 65 5.80 9.62 14.57
C GLU A 65 5.26 10.41 15.75
N LYS A 66 4.61 11.54 15.48
CA LYS A 66 4.09 12.45 16.51
C LYS A 66 2.98 11.84 17.37
N GLY A 67 2.19 10.93 16.80
CA GLY A 67 1.11 10.23 17.46
C GLY A 67 1.34 8.72 17.43
N TRP A 68 0.44 8.00 16.77
CA TRP A 68 0.51 6.54 16.58
C TRP A 68 0.66 6.19 15.09
N ILE A 69 1.44 5.15 14.78
CA ILE A 69 1.77 4.78 13.40
C ILE A 69 0.52 4.41 12.60
N GLY A 70 0.46 4.85 11.35
CA GLY A 70 -0.70 4.67 10.50
C GLY A 70 -1.87 5.62 10.81
N GLY A 71 -1.81 6.45 11.86
CA GLY A 71 -2.91 7.31 12.29
C GLY A 71 -3.23 8.52 11.41
N GLY A 72 -2.42 8.77 10.37
CA GLY A 72 -2.68 9.77 9.34
C GLY A 72 -3.59 9.25 8.21
N ASN A 73 -3.33 9.69 6.98
CA ASN A 73 -4.10 9.27 5.79
C ASN A 73 -4.01 7.76 5.52
N THR A 74 -2.95 7.10 5.99
CA THR A 74 -2.80 5.65 5.87
C THR A 74 -3.93 4.90 6.57
N GLY A 75 -4.43 5.34 7.72
CA GLY A 75 -5.56 4.72 8.42
C GLY A 75 -6.94 5.16 7.93
N ARG A 76 -7.03 5.94 6.83
CA ARG A 76 -8.25 6.66 6.43
C ARG A 76 -8.59 6.58 4.94
N ASN A 77 -7.81 5.85 4.14
CA ASN A 77 -8.06 5.72 2.72
C ASN A 77 -9.14 4.64 2.42
N THR A 78 -9.66 4.66 1.20
CA THR A 78 -10.67 3.70 0.72
C THR A 78 -10.08 2.37 0.25
N THR A 79 -8.82 2.07 0.58
CA THR A 79 -8.11 0.79 0.36
C THR A 79 -7.75 0.40 -1.07
N VAL A 80 -8.11 1.23 -2.07
CA VAL A 80 -7.90 0.91 -3.49
C VAL A 80 -6.42 0.80 -3.86
N VAL A 81 -6.06 -0.29 -4.53
CA VAL A 81 -4.75 -0.56 -5.11
C VAL A 81 -4.93 -0.79 -6.62
N ARG A 82 -4.32 0.07 -7.45
CA ARG A 82 -4.43 0.03 -8.92
C ARG A 82 -3.24 0.70 -9.59
N SER A 83 -3.05 0.45 -10.88
CA SER A 83 -1.98 1.06 -11.69
C SER A 83 -2.42 1.56 -13.06
N ASN A 84 -3.72 1.50 -13.37
CA ASN A 84 -4.33 2.00 -14.60
C ASN A 84 -4.30 3.54 -14.74
N TYR A 85 -3.11 4.14 -14.91
CA TYR A 85 -2.89 5.57 -15.11
C TYR A 85 -2.47 5.91 -16.55
N PHE A 86 -2.90 7.09 -17.02
CA PHE A 86 -2.73 7.51 -18.41
C PHE A 86 -1.27 7.83 -18.82
N TYR A 87 -0.56 8.60 -18.00
CA TYR A 87 0.80 9.06 -18.32
C TYR A 87 1.84 7.96 -18.08
N PRO A 88 2.86 7.83 -18.95
CA PRO A 88 3.86 6.76 -18.84
C PRO A 88 4.65 6.81 -17.53
N GLU A 89 4.94 7.99 -16.99
CA GLU A 89 5.63 8.17 -15.71
C GLU A 89 4.76 7.67 -14.54
N SER A 90 3.45 7.91 -14.62
CA SER A 90 2.48 7.39 -13.66
C SER A 90 2.35 5.87 -13.78
N ALA A 91 2.22 5.35 -15.00
CA ALA A 91 2.18 3.91 -15.25
C ALA A 91 3.43 3.22 -14.70
N ALA A 92 4.62 3.80 -14.86
CA ALA A 92 5.87 3.24 -14.35
C ALA A 92 5.87 3.12 -12.81
N ILE A 93 5.60 4.22 -12.09
CA ILE A 93 5.64 4.21 -10.62
C ILE A 93 4.51 3.36 -10.02
N TYR A 94 3.28 3.48 -10.53
CA TYR A 94 2.15 2.70 -10.00
C TYR A 94 2.22 1.24 -10.44
N GLY A 95 2.75 0.93 -11.62
CA GLY A 95 3.02 -0.43 -12.08
C GLY A 95 4.01 -1.15 -11.18
N LEU A 96 5.12 -0.49 -10.83
CA LEU A 96 6.07 -1.00 -9.84
C LEU A 96 5.40 -1.20 -8.48
N ALA A 97 4.71 -0.18 -7.95
CA ALA A 97 4.03 -0.28 -6.66
C ALA A 97 3.02 -1.45 -6.63
N HIS A 98 2.22 -1.59 -7.70
CA HIS A 98 1.26 -2.68 -7.85
C HIS A 98 1.95 -4.06 -7.89
N SER A 99 3.07 -4.20 -8.61
CA SER A 99 3.82 -5.46 -8.62
C SER A 99 4.33 -5.85 -7.23
N LEU A 100 4.74 -4.87 -6.41
CA LEU A 100 5.20 -5.10 -5.04
C LEU A 100 4.06 -5.61 -4.15
N TYR A 101 2.83 -5.10 -4.33
CA TYR A 101 1.66 -5.57 -3.58
C TYR A 101 1.35 -7.06 -3.79
N LYS A 102 1.69 -7.63 -4.97
CA LYS A 102 1.43 -9.04 -5.29
C LYS A 102 2.18 -10.01 -4.37
N THR A 103 3.39 -9.65 -3.93
CA THR A 103 4.21 -10.48 -3.04
C THR A 103 4.33 -9.92 -1.61
N LEU A 104 3.72 -8.75 -1.35
CA LEU A 104 3.93 -7.99 -0.12
C LEU A 104 3.64 -8.78 1.16
N SER A 105 2.60 -9.62 1.17
CA SER A 105 2.29 -10.43 2.36
C SER A 105 3.42 -11.40 2.72
N THR A 106 4.03 -12.00 1.71
CA THR A 106 5.17 -12.92 1.87
C THR A 106 6.40 -12.15 2.30
N ASP A 107 6.70 -11.05 1.61
CA ASP A 107 7.86 -10.19 1.85
C ASP A 107 7.90 -9.60 3.26
N LEU A 108 6.73 -9.23 3.80
CA LEU A 108 6.60 -8.68 5.16
C LEU A 108 6.39 -9.77 6.22
N ASN A 109 6.17 -11.02 5.80
CA ASN A 109 5.71 -12.10 6.67
C ASN A 109 4.47 -11.66 7.50
N TYR A 110 3.50 -11.03 6.83
CA TYR A 110 2.31 -10.44 7.43
C TYR A 110 1.19 -10.38 6.40
N ASN A 111 -0.01 -10.90 6.71
CA ASN A 111 -1.12 -10.87 5.76
C ASN A 111 -1.67 -9.45 5.61
N VAL A 112 -1.35 -8.77 4.50
CA VAL A 112 -1.86 -7.42 4.21
C VAL A 112 -3.28 -7.42 3.64
N MET A 113 -3.88 -8.60 3.48
CA MET A 113 -5.24 -8.80 2.95
C MET A 113 -5.41 -8.17 1.57
N PHE A 114 -4.35 -8.22 0.75
CA PHE A 114 -4.43 -7.80 -0.65
C PHE A 114 -5.35 -8.76 -1.42
N SER A 115 -6.33 -8.19 -2.10
CA SER A 115 -7.32 -8.91 -2.89
C SER A 115 -7.41 -8.24 -4.24
N ALA A 116 -6.86 -8.89 -5.26
CA ALA A 116 -6.99 -8.49 -6.65
C ALA A 116 -8.40 -8.84 -7.15
N ARG A 117 -9.36 -7.98 -6.83
CA ARG A 117 -10.79 -8.11 -7.16
C ARG A 117 -11.25 -7.19 -8.30
N GLY A 118 -10.25 -6.62 -8.98
CA GLY A 118 -10.34 -5.66 -10.06
C GLY A 118 -10.82 -4.27 -9.66
N ILE A 119 -10.62 -3.33 -10.57
CA ILE A 119 -11.06 -1.95 -10.47
C ILE A 119 -11.78 -1.56 -11.76
N LEU A 120 -13.03 -1.13 -11.60
CA LEU A 120 -13.90 -0.67 -12.67
C LEU A 120 -14.09 0.85 -12.57
N THR A 121 -13.87 1.56 -13.67
CA THR A 121 -14.26 2.97 -13.81
C THR A 121 -15.33 3.07 -14.89
N LEU A 122 -16.54 3.50 -14.51
CA LEU A 122 -17.70 3.55 -15.42
C LEU A 122 -17.60 4.73 -16.40
N ALA A 123 -18.09 4.50 -17.61
CA ALA A 123 -18.35 5.53 -18.61
C ALA A 123 -19.86 5.68 -18.81
N HIS A 124 -20.32 6.93 -18.84
CA HIS A 124 -21.75 7.29 -18.87
C HIS A 124 -22.14 8.11 -20.12
N SER A 125 -21.29 8.11 -21.14
CA SER A 125 -21.54 8.73 -22.45
C SER A 125 -20.58 8.16 -23.50
N GLU A 126 -20.88 8.37 -24.77
CA GLU A 126 -19.98 8.02 -25.88
C GLU A 126 -18.62 8.74 -25.76
N ALA A 127 -18.61 10.04 -25.44
CA ALA A 127 -17.38 10.79 -25.22
C ALA A 127 -16.53 10.24 -24.06
N ALA A 128 -17.17 9.71 -23.00
CA ALA A 128 -16.47 9.03 -21.92
C ALA A 128 -15.89 7.68 -22.38
N MET A 129 -16.58 6.96 -23.27
CA MET A 129 -16.05 5.73 -23.87
C MET A 129 -14.83 5.99 -24.76
N GLU A 130 -14.83 7.07 -25.55
CA GLU A 130 -13.66 7.49 -26.34
C GLU A 130 -12.45 7.80 -25.43
N THR A 131 -12.70 8.50 -24.32
CA THR A 131 -11.65 8.78 -23.32
C THR A 131 -11.16 7.51 -22.64
N ALA A 132 -12.06 6.57 -22.35
CA ALA A 132 -11.73 5.25 -21.80
C ALA A 132 -10.87 4.44 -22.78
N ALA A 133 -11.24 4.39 -24.06
CA ALA A 133 -10.49 3.69 -25.10
C ALA A 133 -9.08 4.27 -25.26
N ARG A 134 -8.97 5.60 -25.32
CA ARG A 134 -7.67 6.30 -25.35
C ARG A 134 -6.81 5.95 -24.13
N SER A 135 -7.42 5.89 -22.94
CA SER A 135 -6.70 5.58 -21.70
C SER A 135 -6.25 4.12 -21.65
N VAL A 136 -7.12 3.18 -22.01
CA VAL A 136 -6.79 1.75 -22.05
C VAL A 136 -5.62 1.50 -23.00
N ASN A 137 -5.62 2.10 -24.19
CA ASN A 137 -4.50 1.98 -25.14
C ASN A 137 -3.18 2.50 -24.54
N ALA A 138 -3.20 3.67 -23.89
CA ALA A 138 -2.00 4.21 -23.23
C ALA A 138 -1.50 3.31 -22.09
N ILE A 139 -2.41 2.76 -21.28
CA ILE A 139 -2.09 1.87 -20.16
C ILE A 139 -1.48 0.55 -20.68
N GLN A 140 -2.07 -0.05 -21.72
CA GLN A 140 -1.61 -1.31 -22.31
C GLN A 140 -0.23 -1.19 -22.95
N VAL A 141 0.06 -0.08 -23.64
CA VAL A 141 1.40 0.18 -24.22
C VAL A 141 2.49 0.26 -23.13
N ASN A 142 2.12 0.62 -21.90
CA ASN A 142 3.01 0.60 -20.74
C ASN A 142 3.06 -0.76 -20.01
N GLY A 143 2.48 -1.82 -20.58
CA GLY A 143 2.55 -3.18 -20.04
C GLY A 143 1.66 -3.46 -18.84
N ILE A 144 0.63 -2.63 -18.61
CA ILE A 144 -0.33 -2.80 -17.51
C ILE A 144 -1.62 -3.43 -18.04
N ASP A 145 -2.16 -4.39 -17.31
CA ASP A 145 -3.43 -5.02 -17.64
C ASP A 145 -4.57 -4.01 -17.50
N CYS A 146 -5.24 -3.70 -18.60
CA CYS A 146 -6.44 -2.90 -18.59
C CYS A 146 -7.27 -3.22 -19.83
N GLU A 147 -8.58 -3.31 -19.68
CA GLU A 147 -9.51 -3.68 -20.74
C GLU A 147 -10.58 -2.59 -20.88
N LEU A 148 -11.00 -2.33 -22.12
CA LEU A 148 -12.19 -1.53 -22.39
C LEU A 148 -13.40 -2.45 -22.31
N PHE A 149 -14.30 -2.16 -21.38
CA PHE A 149 -15.50 -2.96 -21.14
C PHE A 149 -16.71 -2.36 -21.85
N SER A 150 -17.49 -3.24 -22.48
CA SER A 150 -18.88 -2.96 -22.87
C SER A 150 -19.81 -2.96 -21.65
N VAL A 151 -21.07 -2.54 -21.84
CA VAL A 151 -22.08 -2.64 -20.77
C VAL A 151 -22.35 -4.10 -20.36
N GLU A 152 -22.29 -5.06 -21.29
CA GLU A 152 -22.40 -6.50 -21.02
C GLU A 152 -21.25 -7.00 -20.15
N ASP A 153 -20.03 -6.54 -20.42
CA ASP A 153 -18.86 -6.89 -19.61
C ASP A 153 -19.00 -6.36 -18.18
N VAL A 154 -19.45 -5.11 -18.02
CA VAL A 154 -19.73 -4.52 -16.70
C VAL A 154 -20.80 -5.32 -15.96
N ARG A 155 -21.90 -5.68 -16.62
CA ARG A 155 -22.98 -6.49 -16.04
C ARG A 155 -22.50 -7.86 -15.59
N ARG A 156 -21.55 -8.46 -16.33
CA ARG A 156 -20.94 -9.75 -15.97
C ARG A 156 -20.11 -9.67 -14.69
N VAL A 157 -19.32 -8.61 -14.50
CA VAL A 157 -18.43 -8.49 -13.33
C VAL A 157 -19.09 -7.85 -12.10
N VAL A 158 -20.04 -6.94 -12.29
CA VAL A 158 -20.75 -6.26 -11.21
C VAL A 158 -22.27 -6.28 -11.49
N PRO A 159 -22.93 -7.45 -11.31
CA PRO A 159 -24.35 -7.61 -11.64
C PRO A 159 -25.30 -6.79 -10.74
N ILE A 160 -24.80 -6.26 -9.61
CA ILE A 160 -25.58 -5.47 -8.66
C ILE A 160 -25.81 -4.02 -9.10
N TYR A 161 -25.16 -3.54 -10.16
CA TYR A 161 -25.35 -2.18 -10.66
C TYR A 161 -26.70 -2.00 -11.37
N ASN A 162 -27.19 -0.77 -11.41
CA ASN A 162 -28.40 -0.43 -12.13
C ASN A 162 -28.09 -0.27 -13.63
N PHE A 163 -28.69 -1.13 -14.47
CA PHE A 163 -28.64 -1.04 -15.93
C PHE A 163 -30.01 -0.68 -16.54
N GLY A 164 -30.93 -0.19 -15.71
CA GLY A 164 -32.26 0.21 -16.11
C GLY A 164 -32.27 1.45 -17.00
N PRO A 165 -33.27 1.59 -17.90
CA PRO A 165 -33.40 2.72 -18.80
C PRO A 165 -33.81 4.03 -18.07
N ASP A 166 -34.19 3.95 -16.80
CA ASP A 166 -34.60 5.05 -15.93
C ASP A 166 -33.40 5.81 -15.30
N ALA A 167 -32.19 5.27 -15.41
CA ALA A 167 -30.99 5.96 -14.96
C ALA A 167 -30.76 7.26 -15.76
N ARG A 168 -30.62 8.39 -15.06
CA ARG A 168 -30.34 9.70 -15.69
C ARG A 168 -29.11 9.68 -16.61
N PHE A 169 -28.12 8.84 -16.27
CA PHE A 169 -26.89 8.63 -17.03
C PHE A 169 -26.62 7.12 -17.12
N PRO A 170 -27.08 6.45 -18.19
CA PRO A 170 -26.93 5.01 -18.33
C PRO A 170 -25.44 4.62 -18.40
N VAL A 171 -25.15 3.35 -18.06
CA VAL A 171 -23.81 2.78 -18.20
C VAL A 171 -23.57 2.42 -19.67
N TYR A 172 -22.52 2.98 -20.27
CA TYR A 172 -22.08 2.63 -21.62
C TYR A 172 -21.00 1.53 -21.61
N GLY A 173 -20.29 1.39 -20.49
CA GLY A 173 -19.13 0.54 -20.36
C GLY A 173 -18.15 1.12 -19.34
N GLY A 174 -16.85 0.93 -19.57
CA GLY A 174 -15.83 1.52 -18.72
C GLY A 174 -14.43 0.95 -18.94
N THR A 175 -13.52 1.28 -18.03
CA THR A 175 -12.19 0.65 -17.99
C THR A 175 -12.16 -0.38 -16.87
N TRP A 176 -11.60 -1.55 -17.13
CA TRP A 176 -11.40 -2.62 -16.16
C TRP A 176 -9.92 -2.93 -15.99
N GLN A 177 -9.41 -2.90 -14.77
CA GLN A 177 -8.11 -3.46 -14.44
C GLN A 177 -8.32 -4.72 -13.58
N PRO A 178 -8.19 -5.94 -14.14
CA PRO A 178 -8.39 -7.19 -13.41
C PRO A 178 -7.49 -7.33 -12.17
N SER A 179 -6.23 -6.92 -12.29
CA SER A 179 -5.24 -7.08 -11.23
C SER A 179 -5.36 -6.05 -10.10
N GLY A 180 -6.15 -5.00 -10.29
CA GLY A 180 -6.45 -4.00 -9.26
C GLY A 180 -7.28 -4.60 -8.13
N GLY A 181 -7.50 -3.83 -7.06
CA GLY A 181 -8.38 -4.26 -5.99
C GLY A 181 -8.16 -3.48 -4.70
N THR A 182 -8.09 -4.19 -3.57
CA THR A 182 -8.03 -3.56 -2.24
C THR A 182 -7.01 -4.24 -1.33
N ALA A 183 -6.45 -3.50 -0.37
CA ALA A 183 -5.67 -4.05 0.74
C ALA A 183 -6.07 -3.39 2.07
N ARG A 184 -6.05 -4.13 3.18
CA ARG A 184 -6.39 -3.55 4.48
C ARG A 184 -5.28 -2.60 4.92
N HIS A 185 -5.56 -1.29 4.91
CA HIS A 185 -4.55 -0.27 5.10
C HIS A 185 -3.77 -0.37 6.43
N ASP A 186 -4.45 -0.75 7.51
CA ASP A 186 -3.79 -0.96 8.82
C ASP A 186 -2.82 -2.14 8.76
N ALA A 187 -3.22 -3.23 8.08
CA ALA A 187 -2.39 -4.41 7.91
C ALA A 187 -1.15 -4.12 7.06
N VAL A 188 -1.26 -3.25 6.06
CA VAL A 188 -0.11 -2.75 5.28
C VAL A 188 0.85 -1.96 6.18
N ALA A 189 0.33 -1.00 6.96
CA ALA A 189 1.15 -0.20 7.86
C ALA A 189 1.86 -1.07 8.93
N TRP A 190 1.11 -1.94 9.61
CA TRP A 190 1.65 -2.83 10.64
C TRP A 190 2.60 -3.87 10.06
N GLY A 191 2.33 -4.37 8.85
CA GLY A 191 3.23 -5.26 8.13
C GLY A 191 4.58 -4.61 7.87
N TYR A 192 4.58 -3.39 7.32
CA TYR A 192 5.83 -2.64 7.11
C TYR A 192 6.52 -2.31 8.44
N ALA A 193 5.79 -1.87 9.46
CA ALA A 193 6.35 -1.59 10.79
C ALA A 193 7.05 -2.82 11.39
N ARG A 194 6.39 -3.98 11.38
CA ARG A 194 6.95 -5.24 11.86
C ARG A 194 8.19 -5.64 11.06
N ALA A 195 8.11 -5.57 9.73
CA ALA A 195 9.21 -5.97 8.87
C ALA A 195 10.43 -5.03 9.02
N ALA A 196 10.23 -3.71 9.07
CA ALA A 196 11.27 -2.73 9.32
C ALA A 196 11.89 -2.93 10.72
N SER A 197 11.07 -3.10 11.76
CA SER A 197 11.56 -3.34 13.12
C SER A 197 12.37 -4.63 13.24
N ARG A 198 12.05 -5.67 12.47
CA ARG A 198 12.85 -6.92 12.39
C ARG A 198 14.23 -6.70 11.79
N LEU A 199 14.37 -5.73 10.90
CA LEU A 199 15.62 -5.38 10.25
C LEU A 199 16.47 -4.39 11.06
N GLY A 200 16.02 -3.98 12.26
CA GLY A 200 16.79 -3.13 13.17
C GLY A 200 16.34 -1.67 13.21
N VAL A 201 15.37 -1.27 12.38
CA VAL A 201 14.78 0.08 12.44
C VAL A 201 14.13 0.29 13.81
N ASP A 202 14.34 1.48 14.37
CA ASP A 202 13.67 1.93 15.59
C ASP A 202 12.43 2.74 15.21
N ILE A 203 11.26 2.34 15.72
CA ILE A 203 9.98 3.01 15.48
C ILE A 203 9.57 3.70 16.77
N ILE A 204 9.55 5.03 16.75
CA ILE A 204 9.36 5.88 17.91
C ILE A 204 8.08 6.69 17.69
N GLN A 205 7.05 6.31 18.43
CA GLN A 205 5.74 6.98 18.46
C GLN A 205 5.75 8.08 19.52
N ASN A 206 4.71 8.92 19.52
CA ASN A 206 4.57 10.03 20.47
C ASN A 206 5.78 10.98 20.46
N CYS A 207 6.46 11.09 19.32
CA CYS A 207 7.67 11.87 19.12
C CYS A 207 7.42 12.89 18.01
N GLU A 208 6.99 14.08 18.40
CA GLU A 208 6.78 15.19 17.49
C GLU A 208 8.11 15.89 17.20
N ILE A 209 8.39 16.12 15.92
CA ILE A 209 9.56 16.89 15.48
C ILE A 209 9.16 18.36 15.42
N THR A 210 9.86 19.18 16.20
CA THR A 210 9.56 20.60 16.34
C THR A 210 10.57 21.49 15.62
N ASP A 211 11.76 20.98 15.29
CA ASP A 211 12.83 21.75 14.65
C ASP A 211 13.81 20.82 13.91
N PHE A 212 14.71 21.40 13.13
CA PHE A 212 15.82 20.75 12.45
C PHE A 212 17.15 21.41 12.83
N ILE A 213 18.18 20.60 13.07
CA ILE A 213 19.54 21.05 13.27
C ILE A 213 20.20 21.24 11.91
N ILE A 214 20.34 22.49 11.48
CA ILE A 214 20.94 22.84 10.19
C ILE A 214 22.31 23.49 10.42
N GLU A 215 23.35 22.86 9.90
CA GLU A 215 24.73 23.36 9.95
C GLU A 215 25.23 23.60 8.53
N ASN A 216 25.66 24.84 8.23
CA ASN A 216 26.21 25.23 6.92
C ASN A 216 25.29 24.85 5.74
N GLY A 217 23.97 25.04 5.90
CA GLY A 217 22.97 24.71 4.88
C GLY A 217 22.66 23.22 4.73
N ARG A 218 23.19 22.35 5.60
CA ARG A 218 22.95 20.90 5.61
C ARG A 218 22.22 20.48 6.88
N CYS A 219 21.15 19.70 6.74
CA CYS A 219 20.48 19.06 7.87
C CYS A 219 21.38 18.00 8.52
N ARG A 220 21.53 18.07 9.84
CA ARG A 220 22.38 17.20 10.69
C ARG A 220 21.59 16.46 11.78
N GLY A 221 20.32 16.82 11.99
CA GLY A 221 19.42 16.26 12.98
C GLY A 221 18.03 16.86 12.86
#